data_AF-A0A7Y3NPW7-F1
#
_entry.id   AF-A0A7Y3NPW7-F1
#
_cell.length_a   1.000
_cell.length_b   1.000
_cell.length_c   1.000
_cell.angle_alpha   90.00
_cell.angle_beta   90.00
_cell.angle_gamma   90.00
#
_symmetry.space_group_name_H-M   'P 1'
#
loop_
_entity.id
_entity.type
_entity.pdbx_description
1 polymer ?
#
loop_
_entity_poly.entity_id
_entity_poly.type
_entity_poly.pdbx_seq_one_letter_code
_entity_poly.pdbx_strand_id
1 'polypeptide(L)' 'MFRLPMIIIYMIIAFNLTVFTLLLQFDFLIFNSIFLKILFWLLTVGAWVLSYKKRDKFVTLF' A
#
# COMPACT_ATOMS: atom_id res chain seq x y z
N MET A 1 5.66 3.81 27.07
CA MET A 1 4.88 3.28 25.92
C MET A 1 4.80 4.31 24.81
N PHE A 2 5.55 4.08 23.75
CA PHE A 2 5.50 4.90 22.54
C PHE A 2 4.22 4.54 21.76
N ARG A 3 3.46 5.54 21.31
CA ARG A 3 2.22 5.33 20.54
C ARG A 3 2.48 5.71 19.09
N LEU A 4 2.56 4.71 18.22
CA LEU A 4 2.69 4.92 16.79
C LEU A 4 1.30 5.01 16.15
N PRO A 5 0.98 6.07 15.40
CA PRO A 5 -0.22 6.12 14.58
C PRO A 5 -0.23 4.97 13.56
N MET A 6 -1.29 4.17 13.54
CA MET A 6 -1.47 3.06 12.59
C MET A 6 -1.43 3.52 11.14
N ILE A 7 -1.86 4.76 10.87
CA ILE A 7 -1.76 5.36 9.53
C ILE A 7 -0.34 5.29 8.97
N ILE A 8 0.69 5.48 9.79
CA ILE A 8 2.08 5.47 9.32
C ILE A 8 2.44 4.08 8.79
N ILE A 9 2.10 3.02 9.53
CA ILE A 9 2.36 1.62 9.12
C ILE A 9 1.65 1.33 7.80
N TYR A 10 0.35 1.63 7.71
CA TYR A 10 -0.43 1.34 6.51
C TYR A 10 -0.03 2.21 5.32
N MET A 11 0.39 3.45 5.52
CA MET A 11 0.93 4.31 4.47
C MET A 11 2.23 3.74 3.91
N ILE A 12 3.14 3.25 4.75
CA ILE A 12 4.39 2.61 4.25
C ILE A 12 4.04 1.45 3.31
N ILE A 13 3.10 0.59 3.70
CA ILE A 13 2.63 -0.53 2.86
C ILE A 13 2.01 -0.01 1.57
N ALA A 14 1.10 0.97 1.65
CA ALA A 14 0.41 1.53 0.49
C ALA A 14 1.37 2.21 -0.50
N PHE A 15 2.37 2.94 0.00
CA PHE A 15 3.41 3.57 -0.83
C PHE A 15 4.27 2.54 -1.56
N ASN A 16 4.77 1.52 -0.87
CA ASN A 16 5.55 0.46 -1.51
C ASN A 16 4.74 -0.24 -2.61
N LEU A 17 3.45 -0.52 -2.33
CA LEU A 17 2.56 -1.13 -3.31
C LEU A 17 2.29 -0.21 -4.50
N THR A 18 2.18 1.10 -4.26
CA THR A 18 2.01 2.12 -5.31
C THR A 18 3.23 2.13 -6.23
N VAL A 19 4.44 2.18 -5.68
CA VAL A 19 5.68 2.15 -6.46
C VAL A 19 5.77 0.88 -7.29
N PHE A 20 5.51 -0.28 -6.67
CA PHE A 20 5.49 -1.55 -7.40
C PHE A 20 4.47 -1.56 -8.54
N THR A 21 3.26 -1.06 -8.29
CA THR A 21 2.18 -1.00 -9.29
C THR A 21 2.55 -0.06 -10.44
N LEU A 22 3.24 1.05 -10.16
CA LEU A 22 3.76 1.94 -11.19
C LEU A 22 4.85 1.25 -12.04
N LEU A 23 5.79 0.54 -11.42
CA LEU A 23 6.79 -0.25 -12.15
C LEU A 23 6.14 -1.29 -13.07
N LEU A 24 5.08 -1.96 -12.58
CA LEU A 24 4.29 -2.90 -13.36
C LEU A 24 3.52 -2.20 -14.50
N GLN A 25 2.96 -1.01 -14.26
CA GLN A 25 2.21 -0.24 -15.27
C GLN A 25 3.10 0.19 -16.43
N PHE A 26 4.33 0.65 -16.13
CA PHE A 26 5.33 1.10 -17.09
C PHE A 26 6.12 -0.03 -17.76
N ASP A 27 5.75 -1.29 -17.53
CA ASP A 27 6.43 -2.45 -18.10
C ASP A 27 7.93 -2.50 -17.75
N PHE A 28 8.30 -2.00 -16.58
CA PHE A 28 9.66 -2.08 -16.04
C PHE A 28 9.93 -3.38 -15.27
N LEU A 29 8.96 -4.31 -15.26
CA LEU A 29 9.10 -5.64 -14.68
C LEU A 29 9.21 -6.69 -15.78
N ILE A 30 9.77 -7.85 -15.44
CA ILE A 30 10.00 -8.96 -16.39
C ILE A 30 8.68 -9.53 -16.93
N PHE A 31 7.58 -9.38 -16.19
CA PHE A 31 6.25 -9.86 -16.58
C PHE A 31 5.34 -8.70 -17.00
N ASN A 32 4.67 -8.88 -18.14
CA ASN A 32 3.70 -7.93 -18.68
C ASN A 32 2.35 -8.64 -18.86
N SER A 33 1.39 -8.31 -17.99
CA SER A 33 0.03 -8.86 -18.05
C SER A 33 -0.97 -7.82 -17.59
N ILE A 34 -1.98 -7.59 -18.43
CA ILE A 34 -3.08 -6.65 -18.16
C ILE A 34 -3.83 -7.03 -16.86
N PHE A 35 -4.01 -8.33 -16.61
CA PHE A 35 -4.70 -8.81 -15.41
C PHE A 35 -3.90 -8.52 -14.15
N LEU A 36 -2.58 -8.69 -14.21
CA LEU A 36 -1.68 -8.34 -13.10
C LEU A 36 -1.71 -6.84 -12.82
N LYS A 37 -1.67 -5.99 -13.87
CA LYS A 37 -1.79 -4.52 -13.71
C LYS A 37 -3.07 -4.14 -12.97
N ILE A 38 -4.22 -4.68 -13.40
CA ILE A 38 -5.52 -4.41 -12.78
C ILE A 38 -5.54 -4.88 -11.32
N LEU A 39 -5.07 -6.10 -11.05
CA LEU A 39 -5.03 -6.67 -9.69
C LEU A 39 -4.20 -5.79 -8.74
N PHE A 40 -3.01 -5.36 -9.16
CA PHE A 40 -2.14 -4.54 -8.33
C PHE A 40 -2.67 -3.11 -8.12
N TRP A 41 -3.39 -2.54 -9.09
CA TRP A 41 -4.13 -1.30 -8.88
C TRP A 41 -5.25 -1.45 -7.84
N LEU A 42 -6.03 -2.53 -7.89
CA LEU A 42 -7.06 -2.81 -6.89
C LEU A 42 -6.46 -2.97 -5.49
N LEU A 43 -5.33 -3.68 -5.38
CA LEU A 43 -4.60 -3.83 -4.12
C LEU A 43 -4.05 -2.49 -3.61
N THR A 44 -3.56 -1.63 -4.51
CA THR A 44 -3.06 -0.29 -4.16
C THR A 44 -4.17 0.56 -3.55
N VAL A 45 -5.32 0.61 -4.22
CA VAL A 45 -6.51 1.32 -3.71
C VAL A 45 -6.94 0.74 -2.37
N GLY A 46 -7.00 -0.59 -2.25
CA GLY A 46 -7.35 -1.27 -1.00
C GLY A 46 -6.40 -0.91 0.17
N ALA A 47 -5.09 -0.83 -0.09
CA ALA A 47 -4.10 -0.45 0.91
C ALA A 47 -4.29 1.01 1.38
N TRP A 48 -4.55 1.93 0.45
CA TRP A 48 -4.84 3.33 0.80
C TRP A 48 -6.15 3.48 1.58
N VAL A 49 -7.20 2.76 1.19
CA VAL A 49 -8.48 2.72 1.93
C VAL A 49 -8.27 2.19 3.35
N LEU A 50 -7.47 1.14 3.52
CA LEU A 50 -7.18 0.58 4.84
C LEU A 50 -6.40 1.56 5.70
N SER A 51 -5.41 2.25 5.11
CA SER A 51 -4.67 3.33 5.76
C SER A 51 -5.58 4.43 6.28
N TYR A 52 -6.48 4.92 5.42
CA TYR A 52 -7.45 5.96 5.79
C TYR A 52 -8.44 5.48 6.87
N LYS A 53 -8.92 4.24 6.78
CA LYS A 53 -9.85 3.65 7.77
C LYS A 53 -9.21 3.44 9.14
N LYS A 54 -7.89 3.24 9.20
CA LYS A 54 -7.15 2.97 10.44
C LYS A 54 -6.45 4.23 10.98
N ARG A 55 -6.75 5.40 10.43
CA ARG A 55 -6.03 6.64 10.74
C ARG A 55 -6.07 7.06 12.20
N ASP A 56 -7.19 6.83 12.87
CA ASP A 56 -7.40 7.22 14.26
C ASP A 56 -6.93 6.16 15.26
N LYS A 57 -6.35 5.05 14.77
CA LYS A 57 -5.83 3.97 15.62
C LYS A 57 -4.36 4.19 15.93
N PHE A 58 -3.96 3.77 17.12
CA PHE A 58 -2.59 3.79 17.58
C PHE A 58 -2.17 2.39 18.02
N VAL A 59 -0.92 2.04 17.75
CA VAL A 59 -0.28 0.84 18.30
C VAL A 59 0.69 1.30 19.38
N THR A 60 0.59 0.68 20.56
CA THR A 60 1.55 0.86 21.64
C THR A 60 2.75 -0.03 21.39
N LEU A 61 3.92 0.59 21.28
CA LEU A 61 5.22 -0.07 21.24
C LEU A 61 5.90 0.15 22.61
N PHE A 62 6.39 -0.95 23.20
CA PHE A 62 7.06 -1.04 24.51
C PHE A 62 6.18 -0.70 25.72
#